data_AF-A0A7S2HWK1-F1
#
_entry.id   AF-A0A7S2HWK1-F1
#
_cell.length_a   1.000
_cell.length_b   1.000
_cell.length_c   1.000
_cell.angle_alpha   90.00
_cell.angle_beta   90.00
_cell.angle_gamma   90.00
#
_symmetry.space_group_name_H-M   'P 1'
#
loop_
_entity.id
_entity.type
_entity.pdbx_description
1 polymer ?
#
loop_
_entity_poly.entity_id
_entity_poly.type
_entity_poly.pdbx_seq_one_letter_code
_entity_poly.pdbx_strand_id
1 'polypeptide(L)'
;RKRWVLFEPSVPGRLAKGKDFVNKQTEDDEAIMYFDYILPRIKARHPEVRVYEGVQGPGEVIFVPSEWWHGVLNLEDTVAVTQNYCGYDNFEMVWMRTRRDRKKLAHLWLRGMRRFAPLLHQRAME
;
A
#
# COMPACT_ATOMS: atom_id res chain seq x y z
N ARG A 1 -13.94 13.05 5.84
CA ARG A 1 -13.29 13.10 4.50
C ARG A 1 -11.82 12.76 4.65
N LYS A 2 -11.26 11.99 3.72
CA LYS A 2 -9.83 11.63 3.71
C LYS A 2 -9.22 12.04 2.38
N ARG A 3 -8.07 12.72 2.40
CA ARG A 3 -7.28 13.00 1.19
C ARG A 3 -6.34 11.84 0.93
N TRP A 4 -6.30 11.39 -0.31
CA TRP A 4 -5.50 10.27 -0.76
C TRP A 4 -4.50 10.71 -1.81
N VAL A 5 -3.34 10.08 -1.76
CA VAL A 5 -2.36 10.06 -2.85
C VAL A 5 -1.93 8.62 -3.08
N LEU A 6 -1.82 8.21 -4.33
CA LEU A 6 -1.32 6.90 -4.72
C LEU A 6 -0.28 7.02 -5.84
N PHE A 7 0.71 6.13 -5.82
CA PHE A 7 1.70 5.95 -6.86
C PHE A 7 1.76 4.49 -7.29
N GLU A 8 2.01 4.29 -8.58
CA GLU A 8 2.20 2.96 -9.15
C GLU A 8 3.40 2.23 -8.51
N PRO A 9 3.38 0.89 -8.43
CA PRO A 9 4.48 0.10 -7.89
C PRO A 9 5.82 0.30 -8.61
N SER A 10 5.78 0.73 -9.88
CA SER A 10 6.95 1.07 -10.69
C SER A 10 7.69 2.31 -10.18
N VAL A 11 7.02 3.19 -9.43
CA VAL A 11 7.64 4.38 -8.84
C VAL A 11 8.61 3.94 -7.74
N PRO A 12 9.89 4.34 -7.80
CA PRO A 12 10.86 3.95 -6.78
C PRO A 12 10.39 4.36 -5.39
N GLY A 13 10.43 3.43 -4.42
CA GLY A 13 9.95 3.72 -3.06
C GLY A 13 10.69 4.86 -2.36
N ARG A 14 11.94 5.14 -2.75
CA ARG A 14 12.69 6.31 -2.27
C ARG A 14 12.04 7.63 -2.72
N LEU A 15 11.58 7.67 -3.98
CA LEU A 15 10.87 8.80 -4.59
C LEU A 15 9.45 8.91 -4.06
N ALA A 16 8.67 7.82 -4.05
CA ALA A 16 7.29 7.83 -3.55
C ALA A 16 7.22 8.24 -2.07
N LYS A 17 8.18 7.83 -1.24
CA LYS A 17 8.28 8.29 0.17
C LYS A 17 8.91 9.67 0.34
N GLY A 18 9.35 10.29 -0.76
CA GLY A 18 10.00 11.59 -0.78
C GLY A 18 11.23 11.72 0.11
N LYS A 19 12.01 10.65 0.25
CA LYS A 19 13.19 10.62 1.14
C LYS A 19 14.25 11.67 0.80
N ASP A 20 14.30 12.08 -0.46
CA ASP A 20 15.23 13.10 -0.95
C ASP A 20 14.64 14.53 -0.88
N PHE A 21 13.38 14.65 -0.47
CA PHE A 21 12.66 15.93 -0.36
C PHE A 21 12.35 16.32 1.09
N VAL A 22 12.52 15.42 2.05
CA VAL A 22 12.37 15.68 3.48
C VAL A 22 13.50 16.58 4.00
N ASN A 23 13.13 17.66 4.67
CA ASN A 23 14.03 18.41 5.53
C ASN A 23 14.14 17.70 6.88
N LYS A 24 15.20 16.90 7.07
CA LYS A 24 15.38 16.07 8.28
C LYS A 24 15.49 16.85 9.59
N GLN A 25 15.69 18.18 9.54
CA GLN A 25 15.75 19.01 10.73
C GLN A 25 14.36 19.46 11.20
N THR A 26 13.36 19.51 10.30
CA THR A 26 12.06 20.14 10.58
C THR A 26 10.85 19.33 10.13
N GLU A 27 11.06 18.26 9.36
CA GLU A 27 10.02 17.43 8.74
C GLU A 27 10.29 15.95 9.02
N ASP A 28 9.22 15.18 9.16
CA ASP A 28 9.22 13.74 9.38
C ASP A 28 8.33 13.03 8.32
N ASP A 29 7.95 11.78 8.59
CA ASP A 29 7.13 10.95 7.74
C ASP A 29 5.62 11.00 8.07
N GLU A 30 5.19 11.98 8.87
CA GLU A 30 3.77 12.19 9.17
C GLU A 30 2.98 12.62 7.93
N ALA A 31 1.72 12.18 7.86
CA ALA A 31 0.88 12.45 6.69
C ALA A 31 0.75 13.95 6.41
N ILE A 32 0.58 14.79 7.43
CA ILE A 32 0.44 16.24 7.25
C ILE A 32 1.67 16.86 6.58
N MET A 33 2.87 16.50 7.04
CA MET A 33 4.14 16.97 6.47
C MET A 33 4.31 16.48 5.03
N TYR A 34 3.90 15.24 4.77
CA TYR A 34 3.95 14.67 3.44
C TYR A 34 3.06 15.43 2.44
N PHE A 35 1.81 15.70 2.81
CA PHE A 35 0.86 16.39 1.92
C PHE A 35 1.17 17.88 1.74
N ASP A 36 1.65 18.57 2.79
CA ASP A 36 1.91 20.01 2.72
C ASP A 36 3.25 20.34 2.06
N TYR A 37 4.28 19.52 2.29
CA TYR A 37 5.65 19.86 1.87
C TYR A 37 6.25 18.88 0.88
N ILE A 38 6.17 17.57 1.15
CA ILE A 38 6.91 16.55 0.38
C ILE A 38 6.27 16.32 -0.99
N LEU A 39 4.95 16.09 -1.04
CA LEU A 39 4.22 15.79 -2.26
C LEU A 39 4.31 16.93 -3.29
N PRO A 40 4.13 18.22 -2.93
CA PRO A 40 4.36 19.32 -3.86
C PRO A 40 5.78 19.34 -4.43
N ARG A 41 6.80 19.05 -3.60
CA ARG A 41 8.21 18.98 -4.05
C ARG A 41 8.44 17.83 -5.04
N ILE A 42 7.83 16.67 -4.79
CA ILE A 42 7.87 15.53 -5.72
C ILE A 42 7.26 15.95 -7.06
N LYS A 43 6.03 16.48 -7.07
CA LYS A 43 5.32 16.88 -8.29
C LYS A 43 6.06 17.95 -9.10
N ALA A 44 6.72 18.89 -8.42
CA ALA A 44 7.49 19.94 -9.07
C ALA A 44 8.80 19.43 -9.70
N ARG A 45 9.49 18.48 -9.05
CA ARG A 45 10.78 17.95 -9.53
C ARG A 45 10.65 16.74 -10.45
N HIS A 46 9.52 16.05 -10.37
CA HIS A 46 9.20 14.83 -11.12
C HIS A 46 7.82 14.94 -11.78
N PRO A 47 7.60 15.90 -12.70
CA PRO A 47 6.32 16.04 -13.39
C PRO A 47 5.95 14.84 -14.26
N GLU A 48 6.92 14.00 -14.64
CA GLU A 48 6.73 12.75 -15.37
C GLU A 48 6.09 11.64 -14.53
N VAL A 49 6.19 11.73 -13.20
CA VAL A 49 5.61 10.73 -12.30
C VAL A 49 4.11 10.97 -12.20
N ARG A 50 3.34 9.98 -12.66
CA ARG A 50 1.89 10.02 -12.51
C ARG A 50 1.50 9.88 -11.05
N VAL A 51 0.78 10.87 -10.54
CA VAL A 51 0.25 10.90 -9.18
C VAL A 51 -1.26 10.80 -9.24
N TYR A 52 -1.84 9.84 -8.50
CA TYR A 52 -3.28 9.67 -8.38
C TYR A 52 -3.72 10.32 -7.08
N GLU A 53 -4.53 11.37 -7.15
CA GLU A 53 -5.03 12.09 -5.97
C GLU A 53 -6.56 12.08 -5.96
N GLY A 54 -7.12 12.06 -4.75
CA GLY A 54 -8.57 12.12 -4.56
C GLY A 54 -8.96 12.43 -3.13
N VAL A 55 -10.21 12.83 -2.93
CA VAL A 55 -10.81 12.99 -1.62
C VAL A 55 -11.92 11.96 -1.47
N GLN A 56 -11.80 11.09 -0.48
CA GLN A 56 -12.80 10.10 -0.12
C GLN A 56 -13.85 10.73 0.82
N GLY A 57 -15.10 10.69 0.39
CA GLY A 57 -16.29 11.08 1.16
C GLY A 57 -16.83 9.95 2.06
N PRO A 58 -17.80 10.28 2.93
CA PRO A 58 -18.50 9.27 3.73
C PRO A 58 -19.22 8.24 2.84
N GLY A 59 -19.10 6.96 3.19
CA GLY A 59 -19.72 5.86 2.44
C GLY A 59 -18.94 5.40 1.20
N GLU A 60 -17.94 6.15 0.75
CA GLU A 60 -17.09 5.76 -0.38
C GLU A 60 -16.03 4.74 0.03
N VAL A 61 -15.63 3.88 -0.92
CA VAL A 61 -14.63 2.84 -0.72
C VAL A 61 -13.47 3.05 -1.68
N ILE A 62 -12.25 3.05 -1.14
CA ILE A 62 -11.01 3.04 -1.93
C ILE A 62 -10.45 1.62 -1.94
N PHE A 63 -10.25 1.06 -3.14
CA PHE A 63 -9.48 -0.17 -3.33
C PHE A 63 -8.03 0.21 -3.62
N VAL A 64 -7.10 -0.23 -2.77
CA VAL A 64 -5.66 -0.06 -2.97
C VAL A 64 -5.08 -1.36 -3.50
N PRO A 65 -4.65 -1.44 -4.77
CA PRO A 65 -4.08 -2.67 -5.31
C PRO A 65 -2.74 -3.01 -4.64
N SER A 66 -2.33 -4.28 -4.74
CA SER A 66 -1.07 -4.75 -4.16
C SER A 66 0.13 -3.92 -4.61
N GLU A 67 1.03 -3.62 -3.68
CA GLU A 67 2.29 -2.88 -3.88
C GLU A 67 2.17 -1.38 -4.19
N TRP A 68 0.95 -0.82 -4.30
CA TRP A 68 0.79 0.61 -4.51
C TRP A 68 1.24 1.42 -3.29
N TRP A 69 2.09 2.42 -3.53
CA TRP A 69 2.42 3.42 -2.52
C TRP A 69 1.20 4.29 -2.28
N HIS A 70 0.88 4.56 -1.03
CA HIS A 70 -0.27 5.38 -0.70
C HIS A 70 -0.02 6.20 0.56
N GLY A 71 -0.57 7.41 0.58
CA GLY A 71 -0.62 8.30 1.73
C GLY A 71 -2.07 8.75 1.97
N VAL A 72 -2.44 8.91 3.24
CA VAL A 72 -3.80 9.29 3.64
C VAL A 72 -3.74 10.37 4.71
N LEU A 73 -4.43 11.49 4.48
CA LEU A 73 -4.60 12.57 5.46
C LEU A 73 -6.08 12.71 5.82
N ASN A 74 -6.38 12.71 7.12
CA ASN A 74 -7.72 13.02 7.61
C ASN A 74 -7.93 14.54 7.53
N LEU A 75 -8.97 14.97 6.81
CA LEU A 75 -9.28 16.40 6.63
C LEU A 75 -10.26 16.94 7.69
N GLU A 76 -10.93 16.03 8.39
CA GLU A 76 -11.92 16.28 9.43
C GLU A 76 -11.97 15.02 10.32
N ASP A 77 -12.75 15.05 11.41
CA ASP A 77 -12.95 13.86 12.24
C ASP A 77 -13.46 12.69 11.39
N THR A 78 -12.77 11.55 11.45
CA THR A 78 -13.07 10.41 10.59
C THR A 78 -13.12 9.11 11.37
N VAL A 79 -14.12 8.28 11.04
CA VAL A 79 -14.20 6.88 11.44
C VAL A 79 -14.23 6.05 10.16
N ALA A 80 -13.41 5.00 10.10
CA ALA A 80 -13.34 4.10 8.94
C ALA A 80 -12.85 2.71 9.38
N VAL A 81 -13.12 1.70 8.55
CA VAL A 81 -12.57 0.36 8.68
C VAL A 81 -11.79 0.01 7.43
N THR A 82 -10.67 -0.71 7.59
CA THR A 82 -9.85 -1.20 6.47
C THR A 82 -9.50 -2.67 6.70
N GLN A 83 -9.35 -3.42 5.61
CA GLN A 83 -8.92 -4.81 5.62
C GLN A 83 -7.94 -5.06 4.48
N ASN A 84 -6.77 -5.58 4.83
CA ASN A 84 -5.90 -6.22 3.85
C ASN A 84 -6.44 -7.62 3.57
N TYR A 85 -6.44 -8.05 2.30
CA TYR A 85 -6.89 -9.38 1.91
C TYR A 85 -5.85 -10.10 1.05
N CYS A 86 -5.98 -11.41 1.01
CA CYS A 86 -5.30 -12.29 0.07
C CYS A 86 -6.39 -13.05 -0.70
N GLY A 87 -6.40 -12.88 -2.02
CA GLY A 87 -7.38 -13.47 -2.92
C GLY A 87 -6.70 -14.21 -4.07
N TYR A 88 -7.49 -14.75 -4.99
CA TYR A 88 -6.98 -15.47 -6.17
C TYR A 88 -6.13 -14.59 -7.09
N ASP A 89 -6.40 -13.29 -7.08
CA ASP A 89 -5.79 -12.22 -7.89
C ASP A 89 -4.38 -11.83 -7.43
N ASN A 90 -4.08 -11.94 -6.14
CA ASN A 90 -2.78 -11.55 -5.58
C ASN A 90 -2.04 -12.68 -4.83
N PHE A 91 -2.56 -13.91 -4.93
CA PHE A 91 -2.11 -15.05 -4.14
C PHE A 91 -0.62 -15.34 -4.27
N GLU A 92 -0.06 -15.44 -5.48
CA GLU A 92 1.35 -15.77 -5.71
C GLU A 92 2.26 -14.80 -4.98
N MET A 93 1.98 -13.51 -5.10
CA MET A 93 2.77 -12.47 -4.48
C MET A 93 2.75 -12.61 -2.95
N VAL A 94 1.55 -12.78 -2.36
CA VAL A 94 1.39 -12.94 -0.91
C VAL A 94 2.03 -14.24 -0.43
N TRP A 95 1.81 -15.35 -1.13
CA TRP A 95 2.36 -16.66 -0.82
C TRP A 95 3.89 -16.64 -0.85
N MET A 96 4.50 -16.12 -1.91
CA MET A 96 5.96 -16.07 -2.08
C MET A 96 6.62 -15.24 -0.98
N ARG A 97 6.06 -14.05 -0.67
CA ARG A 97 6.54 -13.21 0.45
C ARG A 97 6.39 -13.93 1.79
N THR A 98 5.22 -14.52 2.05
CA THR A 98 4.96 -15.24 3.31
C THR A 98 5.87 -16.45 3.49
N ARG A 99 6.13 -17.21 2.41
CA ARG A 99 7.03 -18.36 2.38
C ARG A 99 8.47 -17.97 2.69
N ARG A 100 8.93 -16.83 2.17
CA ARG A 100 10.26 -16.27 2.44
C ARG A 100 10.38 -15.77 3.88
N ASP A 101 9.45 -14.91 4.30
CA ASP A 101 9.60 -14.07 5.49
C ASP A 101 9.00 -14.70 6.75
N ARG A 102 8.01 -15.60 6.61
CA ARG A 102 7.25 -16.19 7.73
C ARG A 102 7.06 -17.70 7.57
N LYS A 103 8.18 -18.45 7.51
CA LYS A 103 8.22 -19.90 7.24
C LYS A 103 7.22 -20.75 8.04
N LYS A 104 7.09 -20.53 9.35
CA LYS A 104 6.13 -21.28 10.20
C LYS A 104 4.69 -20.99 9.82
N LEU A 105 4.35 -19.72 9.56
CA LEU A 105 3.03 -19.33 9.09
C LEU A 105 2.74 -19.95 7.72
N ALA A 106 3.70 -19.87 6.79
CA ALA A 106 3.56 -20.46 5.46
C ALA A 106 3.30 -21.97 5.53
N HIS A 107 4.03 -22.70 6.37
CA HIS A 107 3.81 -24.14 6.57
C HIS A 107 2.40 -24.46 7.09
N LEU A 108 1.95 -23.74 8.12
CA LEU A 108 0.61 -23.95 8.69
C LEU A 108 -0.49 -23.54 7.71
N TRP A 109 -0.28 -22.45 6.97
CA TRP A 109 -1.21 -21.96 5.97
C TRP A 109 -1.33 -22.94 4.80
N LEU A 110 -0.22 -23.45 4.26
CA LEU A 110 -0.22 -24.51 3.24
C LEU A 110 -0.99 -25.74 3.70
N ARG A 111 -0.73 -26.21 4.93
CA ARG A 111 -1.46 -27.35 5.50
C ARG A 111 -2.96 -27.07 5.59
N GLY A 112 -3.35 -25.86 6.00
CA GLY A 112 -4.76 -25.43 6.07
C GLY A 112 -5.41 -25.34 4.68
N MET A 113 -4.70 -24.79 3.69
CA MET A 113 -5.20 -24.66 2.31
C MET A 113 -5.58 -26.02 1.72
N ARG A 114 -4.88 -27.11 2.07
CA ARG A 114 -5.25 -28.46 1.61
C ARG A 114 -6.72 -28.82 1.88
N ARG A 115 -7.26 -28.37 3.02
CA ARG A 115 -8.65 -28.63 3.41
C ARG A 115 -9.62 -27.53 2.99
N PHE A 116 -9.22 -26.27 3.14
CA PHE A 116 -10.14 -25.13 3.04
C PHE A 116 -10.03 -24.34 1.73
N ALA A 117 -8.92 -24.49 0.99
CA ALA A 117 -8.70 -23.82 -0.29
C ALA A 117 -7.83 -24.69 -1.23
N PRO A 118 -8.32 -25.85 -1.71
CA PRO A 118 -7.50 -26.81 -2.48
C PRO A 118 -6.89 -26.23 -3.76
N LEU A 119 -7.58 -25.29 -4.42
CA LEU A 119 -7.08 -24.61 -5.62
C LEU A 119 -5.84 -23.74 -5.30
N LEU A 120 -5.87 -23.02 -4.19
CA LEU A 120 -4.70 -22.23 -3.74
C LEU A 120 -3.58 -23.15 -3.24
N HIS A 121 -3.92 -24.28 -2.62
CA HIS A 121 -2.91 -25.30 -2.27
C HIS A 121 -2.20 -25.82 -3.53
N GLN A 122 -2.92 -26.10 -4.61
CA GLN A 122 -2.32 -26.54 -5.88
C GLN A 122 -1.35 -25.48 -6.43
N ARG A 123 -1.82 -24.22 -6.57
CA ARG A 123 -0.96 -23.09 -7.01
C ARG A 123 0.27 -22.88 -6.12
N ALA A 124 0.15 -23.14 -4.82
CA ALA A 124 1.26 -22.99 -3.88
C ALA A 124 2.35 -24.07 -4.02
N MET A 125 2.01 -25.20 -4.63
CA MET A 125 2.87 -26.37 -4.84
C MET A 125 3.57 -26.38 -6.21
N GLU A 126 3.07 -25.59 -7.16
CA GLU A 126 3.74 -25.26 -8.43
C GLU A 126 4.97 -24.37 -8.19
#